data_AF-A0A5J4TJV3-F1
#
_entry.id   AF-A0A5J4TJV3-F1
#
_cell.length_a   1.000
_cell.length_b   1.000
_cell.length_c   1.000
_cell.angle_alpha   90.00
_cell.angle_beta   90.00
_cell.angle_gamma   90.00
#
_symmetry.space_group_name_H-M   'P 1'
#
loop_
_entity.id
_entity.type
_entity.pdbx_description
1 polymer ?
#
loop_
_entity_poly.entity_id
_entity_poly.type
_entity_poly.pdbx_seq_one_letter_code
_entity_poly.pdbx_strand_id
1 'polypeptide(L)'
;MQPYLYGYNGTIDNLRKTQFRHLIGQTYVDFTGSGMYQKEQLERIKDELESNLYGNTNSVSPSAIKSDNVINEMRLKVLKWFNADPNKYIVVFTSGTTGGLKIVGETFPWSDKS
;
A
#
# COMPACT_ATOMS: atom_id res chain seq x y z
N MET A 1 0.12 17.33 -36.68
CA MET A 1 -0.10 18.39 -35.68
C MET A 1 0.46 17.86 -34.37
N GLN A 2 1.59 18.38 -33.88
CA GLN A 2 2.12 17.92 -32.59
C GLN A 2 1.10 18.31 -31.50
N PRO A 3 0.63 17.37 -30.67
CA PRO A 3 -0.34 17.69 -29.65
C PRO A 3 0.33 18.63 -28.65
N TYR A 4 -0.27 19.80 -28.49
CA TYR A 4 0.09 20.81 -27.50
C TYR A 4 0.17 20.12 -26.13
N LEU A 5 1.35 20.08 -25.52
CA LEU A 5 1.53 19.47 -24.19
C LEU A 5 0.79 20.32 -23.16
N TYR A 6 -0.42 19.90 -22.79
CA TYR A 6 -1.20 20.51 -21.70
C TYR A 6 -0.94 19.76 -20.38
N GLY A 7 -0.87 20.50 -19.26
CA GLY A 7 -0.65 19.93 -17.92
C GLY A 7 0.80 19.51 -17.64
N TYR A 8 0.97 18.36 -16.97
CA TYR A 8 2.26 17.80 -16.50
C TYR A 8 3.15 17.27 -17.64
N ASN A 9 3.40 18.07 -18.67
CA ASN A 9 4.27 17.72 -19.80
C ASN A 9 3.95 16.34 -20.44
N GLY A 10 2.67 15.98 -20.56
CA GLY A 10 2.23 14.68 -21.10
C GLY A 10 2.46 13.47 -20.18
N THR A 11 3.01 13.65 -18.98
CA THR A 11 3.28 12.56 -18.03
C THR A 11 2.00 11.84 -17.61
N ILE A 12 0.91 12.58 -17.34
CA ILE A 12 -0.38 11.96 -16.98
C ILE A 12 -0.94 11.12 -18.11
N ASP A 13 -0.90 11.62 -19.35
CA ASP A 13 -1.36 10.87 -20.52
C ASP A 13 -0.55 9.59 -20.72
N ASN A 14 0.76 9.67 -20.53
CA ASN A 14 1.63 8.51 -20.60
C ASN A 14 1.32 7.50 -19.48
N LEU A 15 1.14 7.95 -18.23
CA LEU A 15 0.74 7.10 -17.10
C LEU A 15 -0.61 6.44 -17.36
N ARG A 16 -1.61 7.18 -17.84
CA ARG A 16 -2.93 6.62 -18.17
C ARG A 16 -2.83 5.55 -19.25
N LYS A 17 -2.05 5.80 -20.30
CA LYS A 17 -1.83 4.85 -21.41
C LYS A 17 -1.07 3.60 -20.99
N THR A 18 -0.11 3.70 -20.07
CA THR A 18 0.81 2.60 -19.72
C THR A 18 0.37 1.84 -18.48
N GLN A 19 -0.05 2.55 -17.42
CA GLN A 19 -0.36 1.97 -16.11
C GLN A 19 -1.86 1.73 -15.90
N PHE A 20 -2.73 2.48 -16.57
CA PHE A 20 -4.19 2.42 -16.37
C PHE A 20 -4.96 2.08 -17.66
N ARG A 21 -4.50 1.06 -18.40
CA ARG A 21 -5.15 0.64 -19.67
C ARG A 21 -6.62 0.27 -19.52
N HIS A 22 -7.05 -0.16 -18.34
CA HIS A 22 -8.46 -0.45 -18.04
C HIS A 22 -9.36 0.80 -18.06
N LEU A 23 -8.79 2.01 -18.12
CA LEU A 23 -9.53 3.25 -18.32
C LEU A 23 -9.77 3.61 -19.80
N ILE A 24 -9.32 2.78 -20.76
CA ILE A 24 -9.56 3.05 -22.19
C ILE A 24 -11.07 2.94 -22.46
N GLY A 25 -11.66 4.01 -23.00
CA GLY A 25 -13.08 4.08 -23.30
C GLY A 25 -13.99 4.34 -22.10
N GLN A 26 -13.42 4.59 -20.91
CA GLN A 26 -14.19 4.80 -19.67
C GLN A 26 -13.62 5.95 -18.82
N THR A 27 -14.50 6.58 -18.04
CA THR A 27 -14.14 7.63 -17.08
C THR A 27 -14.47 7.14 -15.68
N TYR A 28 -13.44 6.96 -14.85
CA TYR A 28 -13.61 6.58 -13.46
C TYR A 28 -13.60 7.83 -12.56
N VAL A 29 -14.73 8.12 -11.93
CA VAL A 29 -14.94 9.30 -11.06
C VAL A 29 -15.39 8.85 -9.67
N ASP A 30 -14.78 7.78 -9.15
CA ASP A 30 -15.11 7.20 -7.83
C ASP A 30 -13.83 6.90 -7.00
N PHE A 31 -12.77 7.68 -7.23
CA PHE A 31 -11.48 7.50 -6.57
C PHE A 31 -11.55 7.63 -5.04
N THR A 32 -12.51 8.39 -4.54
CA THR A 32 -12.75 8.53 -3.09
C THR A 32 -13.29 7.25 -2.46
N GLY A 33 -14.01 6.42 -3.22
CA GLY A 33 -14.47 5.11 -2.78
C GLY A 33 -13.35 4.08 -2.81
N SER A 34 -12.61 4.00 -3.91
CA SER A 34 -11.43 3.14 -4.04
C SER A 34 -10.42 3.70 -5.03
N GLY A 35 -9.14 3.68 -4.66
CA GLY A 35 -8.07 3.89 -5.63
C GLY A 35 -8.03 2.73 -6.64
N MET A 36 -7.62 3.04 -7.88
CA MET A 36 -7.30 2.01 -8.88
C MET A 36 -5.84 1.57 -8.72
N TYR A 37 -5.59 0.28 -8.95
CA TYR A 37 -4.22 -0.23 -9.05
C TYR A 37 -3.60 0.10 -10.40
N GLN A 38 -2.28 0.24 -10.42
CA GLN A 38 -1.47 0.34 -11.62
C GLN A 38 -1.13 -1.06 -12.15
N LYS A 39 -0.96 -1.20 -13.46
CA LYS A 39 -0.47 -2.43 -14.12
C LYS A 39 0.79 -2.97 -13.42
N GLU A 40 1.74 -2.09 -13.15
CA GLU A 40 3.02 -2.46 -12.53
C GLU A 40 2.84 -3.04 -11.11
N GLN A 41 1.86 -2.57 -10.33
CA GLN A 41 1.60 -3.12 -9.00
C GLN A 41 1.15 -4.58 -9.08
N LEU A 42 0.29 -4.91 -10.06
CA LEU A 42 -0.14 -6.29 -10.30
C LEU A 42 0.99 -7.17 -10.81
N GLU A 43 1.82 -6.66 -11.73
CA GLU A 43 2.94 -7.44 -12.27
C GLU A 43 3.97 -7.74 -11.18
N ARG A 44 4.32 -6.74 -10.36
CA ARG A 44 5.25 -6.93 -9.25
C ARG A 44 4.75 -7.92 -8.20
N ILE A 45 3.48 -7.81 -7.77
CA ILE A 45 2.97 -8.75 -6.74
C ILE A 45 2.85 -10.17 -7.29
N LYS A 46 2.51 -10.32 -8.57
CA LYS A 46 2.48 -11.62 -9.23
C LYS A 46 3.89 -12.24 -9.24
N ASP A 47 4.88 -11.52 -9.77
CA ASP A 47 6.25 -12.02 -9.85
C ASP A 47 6.82 -12.31 -8.45
N GLU A 48 6.49 -11.49 -7.46
CA GLU A 48 6.88 -11.68 -6.07
C GLU A 48 6.29 -12.96 -5.47
N LEU A 49 5.00 -13.23 -5.68
CA LEU A 49 4.35 -14.42 -5.14
C LEU A 49 4.73 -15.71 -5.90
N GLU A 50 4.99 -15.64 -7.20
CA GLU A 50 5.44 -16.79 -8.00
C GLU A 50 6.90 -17.18 -7.69
N SER A 51 7.76 -16.19 -7.42
CA SER A 51 9.20 -16.43 -7.25
C SER A 51 9.61 -16.73 -5.80
N ASN A 52 8.72 -16.53 -4.83
CA ASN A 52 9.07 -16.58 -3.42
C ASN A 52 8.08 -17.43 -2.61
N LEU A 53 8.63 -18.30 -1.76
CA LEU A 53 7.84 -19.02 -0.77
C LEU A 53 7.78 -18.23 0.54
N TYR A 54 6.60 -17.75 0.88
CA TYR A 54 6.31 -17.09 2.16
C TYR A 54 5.61 -18.07 3.10
N GLY A 55 6.08 -18.12 4.34
CA GLY A 55 5.52 -18.96 5.40
C GLY A 55 4.76 -18.14 6.43
N ASN A 56 4.09 -18.84 7.35
CA ASN A 56 3.60 -18.21 8.57
C ASN A 56 4.79 -17.69 9.39
N THR A 57 4.64 -16.51 9.98
CA THR A 57 5.69 -15.85 10.78
C THR A 57 5.97 -16.59 12.10
N ASN A 58 7.05 -16.21 12.80
CA ASN A 58 7.44 -16.73 14.12
C ASN A 58 7.94 -18.19 14.15
N SER A 59 8.21 -18.78 12.98
CA SER A 59 8.87 -20.09 12.86
C SER A 59 10.31 -19.93 12.38
N VAL A 60 11.16 -20.93 12.59
CA VAL A 60 12.57 -20.91 12.14
C VAL A 60 12.77 -21.39 10.70
N SER A 61 11.70 -21.67 9.96
CA SER A 61 11.82 -22.09 8.56
C SER A 61 12.28 -20.92 7.68
N PRO A 62 13.00 -21.19 6.57
CA PRO A 62 13.44 -20.12 5.67
C PRO A 62 12.29 -19.26 5.14
N SER A 63 11.13 -19.85 4.86
CA SER A 63 9.95 -19.14 4.38
C SER A 63 9.30 -18.26 5.45
N ALA A 64 9.33 -18.66 6.72
CA ALA A 64 8.85 -17.86 7.85
C ALA A 64 9.75 -16.64 8.09
N ILE A 65 11.07 -16.86 8.17
CA ILE A 65 12.07 -15.79 8.32
C ILE A 65 11.93 -14.76 7.19
N LYS A 66 11.70 -15.23 5.96
CA LYS A 66 11.49 -14.35 4.82
C LYS A 66 10.24 -13.49 4.97
N SER A 67 9.11 -14.07 5.40
CA SER A 67 7.88 -13.32 5.71
C SER A 67 8.13 -12.27 6.80
N ASP A 68 8.83 -12.63 7.89
CA ASP A 68 9.17 -11.72 8.98
C ASP A 68 10.01 -10.52 8.50
N ASN A 69 11.01 -10.78 7.65
CA ASN A 69 11.84 -9.72 7.07
C ASN A 69 11.02 -8.77 6.19
N VAL A 70 10.17 -9.30 5.29
CA VAL A 70 9.33 -8.47 4.43
C VAL A 70 8.36 -7.62 5.25
N ILE A 71 7.74 -8.19 6.28
CA ILE A 71 6.84 -7.45 7.17
C ILE A 71 7.60 -6.33 7.88
N ASN A 72 8.78 -6.60 8.43
CA ASN A 72 9.59 -5.60 9.13
C ASN A 72 10.04 -4.47 8.20
N GLU A 73 10.50 -4.78 6.98
CA GLU A 73 10.82 -3.77 5.97
C GLU A 73 9.61 -2.91 5.62
N MET A 74 8.42 -3.51 5.48
CA MET A 74 7.20 -2.76 5.21
C MET A 74 6.81 -1.84 6.36
N ARG A 75 7.02 -2.24 7.62
CA ARG A 75 6.81 -1.34 8.78
C ARG A 75 7.69 -0.10 8.68
N LEU A 76 8.98 -0.27 8.37
CA LEU A 76 9.92 0.84 8.22
C LEU A 76 9.54 1.75 7.05
N LYS A 77 9.08 1.19 5.92
CA LYS A 77 8.59 1.96 4.77
C LYS A 77 7.37 2.80 5.13
N VAL A 78 6.41 2.24 5.87
CA VAL A 78 5.22 2.98 6.34
C VAL A 78 5.60 4.11 7.29
N LEU A 79 6.46 3.86 8.29
CA LEU A 79 6.92 4.91 9.20
C LEU A 79 7.62 6.03 8.47
N LYS A 80 8.52 5.70 7.52
CA LYS A 80 9.19 6.67 6.68
C LYS A 80 8.20 7.51 5.85
N TRP A 81 7.18 6.86 5.28
CA TRP A 81 6.14 7.56 4.51
C TRP A 81 5.39 8.61 5.34
N PHE A 82 5.08 8.29 6.60
CA PHE A 82 4.44 9.22 7.53
C PHE A 82 5.43 10.12 8.29
N ASN A 83 6.74 10.06 7.98
CA ASN A 83 7.79 10.77 8.70
C ASN A 83 7.75 10.53 10.24
N ALA A 84 7.46 9.28 10.63
CA ALA A 84 7.35 8.86 12.01
C ALA A 84 8.67 8.19 12.49
N ASP A 85 9.15 8.58 13.68
CA ASP A 85 10.35 8.02 14.30
C ASP A 85 10.11 6.55 14.72
N PRO A 86 10.87 5.57 14.20
CA PRO A 86 10.71 4.16 14.57
C PRO A 86 11.02 3.84 16.04
N ASN A 87 11.68 4.75 16.77
CA ASN A 87 11.90 4.60 18.21
C ASN A 87 10.71 5.08 19.05
N LYS A 88 9.76 5.80 18.45
CA LYS A 88 8.57 6.37 19.12
C LYS A 88 7.27 5.73 18.65
N TYR A 89 7.23 5.28 17.41
CA TYR A 89 6.02 4.77 16.77
C TYR A 89 6.24 3.36 16.23
N ILE A 90 5.20 2.54 16.37
CA ILE A 90 5.11 1.23 15.75
C ILE A 90 4.00 1.24 14.69
N VAL A 91 4.13 0.39 13.69
CA VAL A 91 3.05 0.15 12.71
C VAL A 91 2.25 -1.04 13.18
N VAL A 92 0.92 -0.92 13.18
CA VAL A 92 0.00 -2.04 13.36
C VAL A 92 -0.77 -2.22 12.04
N PHE A 93 -0.58 -3.37 11.39
CA PHE A 93 -1.34 -3.69 10.18
C PHE A 93 -2.73 -4.18 10.58
N THR A 94 -3.76 -3.62 9.94
CA THR A 94 -5.16 -3.96 10.17
C THR A 94 -5.84 -4.23 8.83
N SER A 95 -7.09 -4.70 8.83
CA SER A 95 -7.87 -4.89 7.61
C SER A 95 -8.25 -3.58 6.89
N GLY A 96 -7.96 -2.42 7.48
CA GLY A 96 -8.24 -1.09 6.92
C GLY A 96 -8.60 -0.08 7.99
N THR A 97 -8.95 1.14 7.59
CA THR A 97 -9.24 2.26 8.49
C THR A 97 -10.28 1.93 9.55
N THR A 98 -11.42 1.34 9.15
CA THR A 98 -12.49 0.96 10.10
C THR A 98 -12.01 -0.06 11.12
N GLY A 99 -11.19 -1.03 10.71
CA GLY A 99 -10.60 -2.02 11.62
C GLY A 99 -9.64 -1.38 12.62
N GLY A 100 -8.79 -0.44 12.16
CA GLY A 100 -7.90 0.32 13.03
C GLY A 100 -8.66 1.19 14.04
N LEU A 101 -9.68 1.93 13.61
CA LEU A 101 -10.51 2.75 14.50
C LEU A 101 -11.27 1.91 15.51
N LYS A 102 -11.77 0.73 15.11
CA LYS A 102 -12.42 -0.20 16.04
C LYS A 102 -11.47 -0.62 17.17
N ILE A 103 -10.24 -1.00 16.84
CA ILE A 103 -9.23 -1.35 17.86
C ILE A 103 -9.03 -0.20 18.83
N VAL A 104 -8.83 1.03 18.33
CA VAL A 104 -8.66 2.21 19.20
C VAL A 104 -9.90 2.44 20.08
N GLY A 105 -11.10 2.39 19.49
CA GLY A 105 -12.36 2.58 20.20
C GLY A 105 -12.59 1.55 21.32
N GLU A 106 -12.23 0.29 21.10
CA GLU A 106 -12.45 -0.79 22.06
C GLU A 106 -11.34 -0.95 23.10
N THR A 107 -10.11 -0.52 22.78
CA THR A 107 -8.93 -0.81 23.62
C THR A 107 -8.30 0.41 24.28
N PHE A 108 -8.51 1.63 23.75
CA PHE A 108 -8.00 2.83 24.39
C PHE A 108 -8.77 3.03 25.71
N PRO A 109 -8.08 3.28 26.84
CA PRO A 109 -8.74 3.39 28.14
C PRO A 109 -9.44 4.75 28.24
N TRP A 110 -10.60 4.93 27.63
CA TRP A 110 -11.32 6.21 27.64
C TRP A 110 -11.69 6.62 29.07
N SER A 111 -11.09 7.70 29.56
CA SER A 111 -11.37 8.28 30.87
C SER A 111 -10.98 9.76 30.90
N ASP A 112 -11.43 10.50 31.89
CA ASP A 112 -11.04 11.91 32.09
C ASP A 112 -9.53 12.11 32.35
N LYS A 113 -8.79 11.02 32.59
CA LYS A 113 -7.35 11.02 32.88
C LYS A 113 -6.49 10.57 31.70
N SER A 114 -7.12 10.23 30.58
CA SER A 114 -6.48 9.65 29.40
C SER A 114 -5.97 10.69 28.41
#